data_AF-A0A8K0V940-F1
#
_entry.id   AF-A0A8K0V940-F1
#
_cell.length_a   1.000
_cell.length_b   1.000
_cell.length_c   1.000
_cell.angle_alpha   90.00
_cell.angle_beta   90.00
_cell.angle_gamma   90.00
#
_symmetry.space_group_name_H-M   'P 1'
#
loop_
_entity.id
_entity.type
_entity.pdbx_description
1 polymer ?
#
loop_
_entity_poly.entity_id
_entity_poly.type
_entity_poly.pdbx_seq_one_letter_code
_entity_poly.pdbx_strand_id
1 'polypeptide(L)' 'MTTLELDEILTMRWPGVLRRVMGDAEADGFARGFARSIARHGKRRGWMPSQKQERIMRQMLDEYGGAFEPDMELIEKE' A
#
# COMPACT_ATOMS: atom_id res chain seq x y z
N MET A 1 14.17 -1.88 -6.51
CA MET A 1 13.45 -2.67 -5.48
C MET A 1 13.90 -4.10 -5.60
N THR A 2 14.25 -4.75 -4.48
CA THR A 2 14.59 -6.19 -4.50
C THR A 2 13.34 -7.06 -4.47
N THR A 3 13.45 -8.35 -4.80
CA THR A 3 12.32 -9.29 -4.71
C THR A 3 11.80 -9.42 -3.28
N LEU A 4 12.69 -9.48 -2.29
CA LEU A 4 12.32 -9.56 -0.87
C LEU A 4 11.59 -8.29 -0.42
N GLU A 5 12.13 -7.12 -0.78
CA GLU A 5 11.51 -5.82 -0.47
C GLU A 5 10.13 -5.69 -1.12
N LEU A 6 9.98 -6.15 -2.35
CA LEU A 6 8.68 -6.16 -3.04
C LEU A 6 7.67 -7.06 -2.32
N ASP A 7 8.09 -8.27 -1.91
CA ASP A 7 7.23 -9.21 -1.19
C ASP A 7 6.77 -8.64 0.15
N GLU A 8 7.69 -8.03 0.91
CA GLU A 8 7.37 -7.34 2.16
C GLU A 8 6.36 -6.20 1.92
N ILE A 9 6.61 -5.36 0.91
CA ILE A 9 5.69 -4.26 0.56
C ILE A 9 4.32 -4.82 0.22
N LEU A 10 4.22 -5.78 -0.70
CA LEU A 10 2.94 -6.29 -1.19
C LEU A 10 2.14 -7.03 -0.11
N THR A 11 2.83 -7.76 0.77
CA THR A 11 2.20 -8.58 1.81
C THR A 11 1.83 -7.77 3.04
N MET A 12 2.76 -6.91 3.51
CA MET A 12 2.62 -6.28 4.83
C MET A 12 2.13 -4.83 4.75
N ARG A 13 2.53 -4.07 3.72
CA ARG A 13 2.34 -2.61 3.70
C ARG A 13 1.28 -2.15 2.71
N TRP A 14 1.23 -2.75 1.53
CA TRP A 14 0.34 -2.38 0.44
C TRP A 14 -1.15 -2.52 0.77
N PRO A 15 -1.61 -3.52 1.57
CA PRO A 15 -2.99 -3.57 2.03
C PRO A 15 -3.41 -2.30 2.82
N GLY A 16 -2.48 -1.73 3.61
CA GLY A 16 -2.70 -0.48 4.35
C GLY A 16 -2.84 0.72 3.40
N VAL A 17 -1.92 0.84 2.44
CA VAL A 17 -1.99 1.85 1.36
C VAL A 17 -3.33 1.76 0.63
N LEU A 18 -3.73 0.57 0.20
CA LEU A 18 -4.99 0.37 -0.52
C LEU A 18 -6.20 0.80 0.31
N ARG A 19 -6.25 0.45 1.60
CA ARG A 19 -7.36 0.83 2.48
C ARG A 19 -7.44 2.35 2.64
N ARG A 20 -6.31 3.01 2.90
CA ARG A 20 -6.25 4.47 3.10
C ARG A 20 -6.60 5.24 1.83
N VAL A 21 -5.99 4.89 0.69
CA VAL A 21 -6.30 5.52 -0.62
C VAL A 21 -7.77 5.37 -1.01
N MET A 22 -8.39 4.23 -0.68
CA MET A 22 -9.80 4.01 -1.01
C MET A 22 -10.77 4.73 -0.04
N GLY A 23 -10.35 4.95 1.21
CA GLY A 23 -11.11 5.66 2.23
C GLY A 23 -10.92 7.18 2.21
N ASP A 24 -9.85 7.68 1.57
CA ASP A 24 -9.59 9.10 1.39
C ASP A 24 -10.59 9.70 0.38
N ALA A 25 -11.34 10.72 0.80
CA ALA A 25 -12.33 11.41 -0.04
C ALA A 25 -11.66 12.25 -1.14
N GLU A 26 -10.47 12.79 -0.87
CA GLU A 26 -9.74 13.69 -1.76
C GLU A 26 -8.78 12.93 -2.70
N ALA A 27 -8.55 11.63 -2.45
CA ALA A 27 -7.69 10.82 -3.31
C ALA A 27 -8.25 10.74 -4.74
N ASP A 28 -7.44 11.15 -5.69
CA ASP A 28 -7.81 11.23 -7.10
C ASP A 28 -8.02 9.85 -7.76
N GLY A 29 -8.58 9.86 -8.97
CA GLY A 29 -8.84 8.63 -9.73
C GLY A 29 -7.56 7.87 -10.10
N PHE A 30 -6.44 8.58 -10.23
CA PHE A 30 -5.14 7.99 -10.55
C PHE A 30 -4.60 7.17 -9.38
N ALA A 31 -4.53 7.73 -8.17
CA ALA A 31 -4.04 7.07 -6.96
C ALA A 31 -4.85 5.81 -6.67
N ARG A 32 -6.18 5.89 -6.70
CA ARG A 32 -7.07 4.73 -6.53
C ARG A 32 -6.86 3.68 -7.61
N GLY A 33 -6.68 4.10 -8.87
CA GLY A 33 -6.43 3.21 -9.99
C GLY A 33 -5.09 2.50 -9.87
N PHE A 34 -4.05 3.25 -9.53
CA PHE A 34 -2.68 2.76 -9.38
C PHE A 34 -2.57 1.78 -8.21
N ALA A 35 -3.08 2.13 -7.01
CA ALA A 35 -3.10 1.25 -5.84
C ALA A 35 -3.72 -0.12 -6.14
N ARG A 36 -4.89 -0.11 -6.79
CA ARG A 36 -5.60 -1.32 -7.23
C ARG A 36 -4.82 -2.09 -8.29
N SER A 37 -4.17 -1.40 -9.22
CA SER A 37 -3.38 -2.04 -10.27
C SER A 37 -2.20 -2.83 -9.67
N ILE A 38 -1.47 -2.26 -8.71
CA ILE A 38 -0.34 -2.94 -8.07
C ILE A 38 -0.84 -4.13 -7.25
N ALA A 39 -1.92 -3.98 -6.47
CA ALA A 39 -2.51 -5.08 -5.70
C ALA A 39 -2.97 -6.24 -6.60
N ARG A 40 -3.40 -5.97 -7.83
CA ARG A 40 -3.77 -6.98 -8.81
C ARG A 40 -2.55 -7.66 -9.44
N HIS A 41 -1.58 -6.88 -9.89
CA HIS A 41 -0.39 -7.42 -10.57
C HIS A 41 0.56 -8.14 -9.62
N GLY A 42 0.67 -7.69 -8.37
CA GLY A 42 1.50 -8.28 -7.33
C GLY A 42 1.16 -9.74 -6.98
N LYS A 43 -0.05 -10.21 -7.35
CA LYS A 43 -0.44 -11.61 -7.20
C LYS A 43 0.17 -12.54 -8.26
N ARG A 44 0.74 -11.99 -9.32
CA ARG A 44 1.30 -12.78 -10.43
C ARG A 44 2.70 -13.25 -10.05
N ARG A 45 2.96 -14.55 -10.19
CA ARG A 45 4.27 -15.15 -9.93
C ARG A 45 5.36 -14.48 -10.79
N GLY A 46 6.42 -14.01 -10.14
CA GLY A 46 7.58 -13.40 -10.80
C GLY A 46 7.32 -12.00 -11.36
N TRP A 47 6.18 -11.38 -11.04
CA TRP A 47 5.96 -9.99 -11.44
C TRP A 47 6.88 -9.05 -10.64
N MET A 48 7.46 -8.09 -11.37
CA MET A 48 8.25 -7.00 -10.81
C MET A 48 7.69 -5.67 -11.33
N PRO A 49 7.61 -4.63 -10.50
CA PRO A 49 7.26 -3.31 -10.97
C PRO A 49 8.37 -2.78 -11.89
N SER A 50 7.98 -2.03 -12.91
CA SER A 50 8.90 -1.17 -13.66
C SER A 50 9.50 -0.09 -12.73
N GLN A 51 10.63 0.51 -13.12
CA GLN A 51 11.28 1.58 -12.35
C GLN A 51 10.32 2.75 -12.04
N LYS A 52 9.45 3.11 -12.99
CA LYS A 52 8.42 4.14 -12.78
C LYS A 52 7.38 3.71 -11.74
N GLN A 53 6.92 2.46 -11.80
CA GLN A 53 5.96 1.93 -10.83
C GLN A 53 6.59 1.86 -9.44
N GLU A 54 7.84 1.42 -9.33
CA GLU A 54 8.59 1.42 -8.06
C GLU A 54 8.62 2.82 -7.44
N ARG A 55 8.97 3.86 -8.22
CA ARG A 55 9.02 5.23 -7.70
C ARG A 55 7.67 5.68 -7.15
N ILE A 56 6.58 5.41 -7.86
CA ILE A 56 5.22 5.75 -7.42
C ILE A 56 4.82 4.92 -6.20
N MET A 57 5.17 3.63 -6.16
CA MET A 57 4.92 2.78 -5.00
C MET A 57 5.59 3.33 -3.75
N ARG A 58 6.85 3.77 -3.84
CA ARG A 58 7.57 4.40 -2.72
C ARG A 58 6.88 5.68 -2.25
N GLN A 59 6.53 6.57 -3.19
CA GLN A 59 5.79 7.79 -2.87
C GLN A 59 4.46 7.49 -2.15
N MET A 60 3.69 6.50 -2.62
CA MET A 60 2.44 6.12 -1.96
C MET A 60 2.67 5.46 -0.59
N LEU A 61 3.79 4.77 -0.38
CA LEU A 61 4.16 4.25 0.94
C LEU A 61 4.53 5.37 1.91
N ASP A 62 5.11 6.47 1.43
CA ASP A 62 5.40 7.63 2.26
C ASP A 62 4.11 8.41 2.58
N GLU A 63 3.25 8.62 1.58
CA GLU A 63 1.99 9.37 1.71
C GLU A 63 0.91 8.61 2.50
N TYR A 64 0.72 7.32 2.20
CA TYR A 64 -0.37 6.50 2.74
C TYR A 64 0.13 5.35 3.60
N GLY A 65 1.44 5.09 3.68
CA GLY A 65 2.00 4.00 4.48
C GLY A 65 2.33 4.39 5.91
N GLY A 66 1.82 5.52 6.41
CA GLY A 66 1.98 6.00 7.79
C GLY A 66 1.88 4.89 8.83
N ALA A 67 2.61 5.09 9.95
CA ALA A 67 2.89 4.08 10.97
C ALA A 67 1.68 3.16 11.20
N PHE A 68 1.96 1.87 11.26
CA PHE A 68 1.03 0.87 11.74
C PHE A 68 0.85 1.09 13.25
N GLU A 69 0.25 2.21 13.64
CA GLU A 69 -0.41 2.31 14.94
C GLU A 69 -1.83 1.83 14.70
N PRO A 70 -2.14 0.56 15.00
CA PRO A 70 -3.52 0.26 15.33
C PRO A 70 -3.85 1.21 16.47
N ASP A 71 -4.84 2.06 16.27
CA ASP A 71 -5.53 2.73 17.36
C ASP A 71 -6.17 1.59 18.18
N MET A 72 -5.36 0.96 19.03
CA MET A 72 -5.81 -0.06 19.94
C MET A 72 -6.58 0.70 21.00
N GLU A 73 -7.87 0.92 20.79
CA GLU A 73 -8.78 1.26 21.87
C GLU A 73 -8.63 0.17 22.93
N LEU A 74 -7.95 0.51 24.02
CA LEU A 74 -7.85 -0.32 25.22
C LEU A 74 -9.28 -0.46 25.78
N ILE A 75 -9.92 -1.60 25.51
CA ILE A 75 -11.22 -1.94 26.09
C ILE A 75 -10.98 -2.40 27.53
N GLU A 76 -10.57 -1.49 28.42
CA GLU A 76 -10.80 -1.65 29.85
C GLU A 76 -11.79 -0.58 30.28
N LYS A 77 -13.04 -1.01 30.45
CA LYS A 77 -14.02 -0.30 31.26
C LYS A 77 -14.51 -1.27 32.32
N GLU A 78 -14.04 -1.04 33.54
CA GLU A 78 -14.60 -1.60 34.78
C GLU A 78 -16.06 -1.13 35.00
#